data_AF-A0A3M1E361-F1
#
_entry.id   AF-A0A3M1E361-F1
#
_cell.length_a   1.000
_cell.length_b   1.000
_cell.length_c   1.000
_cell.angle_alpha   90.00
_cell.angle_beta   90.00
_cell.angle_gamma   90.00
#
_symmetry.space_group_name_H-M   'P 1'
#
loop_
_entity.id
_entity.type
_entity.pdbx_description
1 polymer ?
#
loop_
_entity_poly.entity_id
_entity_poly.type
_entity_poly.pdbx_seq_one_letter_code
_entity_poly.pdbx_strand_id
1 'polypeptide(L)'
;MATRKTDDATKGAVLGIHVLTALHPGSGTALGTVDLPVQRERHTQWPVIPGSTLKGILRDACRRSSRNNSETGEDESAAEGKKNDDLLAAFGPETEKAHEHAGALSFTDARILAFPVRSLKGVFAWVTCPAVLERLVRDVKLAGLDTAPSQLPDPPARDRALCGANSPLLVDGNKLVLEEFDFERSEGDTGHIAEWIAEHAID
;
A
#
# COMPACT_ATOMS: atom_id res chain seq x y z
N MET A 1 34.59 30.74 -7.35
CA MET A 1 33.16 31.01 -7.11
C MET A 1 32.35 30.11 -8.04
N ALA A 2 32.09 28.89 -7.60
CA ALA A 2 31.22 27.93 -8.28
C ALA A 2 30.52 27.14 -7.17
N THR A 3 29.48 27.77 -6.63
CA THR A 3 28.57 27.13 -5.68
C THR A 3 27.77 26.09 -6.44
N ARG A 4 28.22 24.84 -6.34
CA ARG A 4 27.41 23.66 -6.66
C ARG A 4 26.24 23.67 -5.67
N LYS A 5 25.06 24.07 -6.14
CA LYS A 5 23.80 23.97 -5.41
C LYS A 5 23.57 22.49 -5.08
N THR A 6 23.79 22.12 -3.83
CA THR A 6 23.30 20.87 -3.23
C THR A 6 21.87 21.10 -2.74
N ASP A 7 21.10 20.00 -2.69
CA ASP A 7 19.79 19.82 -2.05
C ASP A 7 18.54 20.09 -2.90
N ASP A 8 18.31 19.22 -3.89
CA ASP A 8 16.95 18.84 -4.29
C ASP A 8 16.68 17.44 -3.72
N ALA A 9 16.34 17.37 -2.43
CA ALA A 9 16.11 16.10 -1.75
C ALA A 9 14.82 15.47 -2.27
N THR A 10 14.93 14.35 -2.98
CA THR A 10 13.78 13.52 -3.36
C THR A 10 13.00 13.16 -2.10
N LYS A 11 11.76 13.64 -2.00
CA LYS A 11 10.85 13.32 -0.90
C LYS A 11 10.06 12.07 -1.25
N GLY A 12 10.01 11.10 -0.35
CA GLY A 12 9.14 9.94 -0.45
C GLY A 12 7.95 10.03 0.50
N ALA A 13 6.93 9.24 0.18
CA ALA A 13 5.78 9.02 1.04
C ALA A 13 5.35 7.56 0.90
N VAL A 14 4.71 7.02 1.94
CA VAL A 14 4.09 5.69 1.92
C VAL A 14 2.59 5.89 1.89
N LEU A 15 1.91 5.24 0.94
CA LEU A 15 0.47 5.28 0.81
C LEU A 15 -0.13 3.98 1.35
N GLY A 16 -0.83 4.07 2.50
CA GLY A 16 -1.68 3.00 3.00
C GLY A 16 -2.97 2.88 2.19
N ILE A 17 -3.37 1.66 1.83
CA ILE A 17 -4.64 1.40 1.13
C ILE A 17 -5.42 0.37 1.93
N HIS A 18 -6.42 0.84 2.67
CA HIS A 18 -7.37 -0.03 3.36
C HIS A 18 -8.59 -0.28 2.48
N VAL A 19 -8.79 -1.56 2.13
CA VAL A 19 -9.82 -1.99 1.20
C VAL A 19 -11.14 -2.24 1.95
N LEU A 20 -12.12 -1.35 1.76
CA LEU A 20 -13.43 -1.42 2.43
C LEU A 20 -14.46 -2.31 1.70
N THR A 21 -14.28 -2.50 0.40
CA THR A 21 -15.14 -3.33 -0.46
C THR A 21 -14.28 -4.27 -1.29
N ALA A 22 -14.85 -5.37 -1.80
CA ALA A 22 -14.09 -6.31 -2.62
C ALA A 22 -13.38 -5.59 -3.79
N LEU A 23 -12.05 -5.71 -3.84
CA LEU A 23 -11.21 -5.03 -4.83
C LEU A 23 -10.76 -6.03 -5.90
N HIS A 24 -10.88 -5.61 -7.16
CA HIS A 24 -10.44 -6.39 -8.33
C HIS A 24 -9.45 -5.61 -9.19
N PRO A 25 -8.13 -5.67 -8.91
CA PRO A 25 -7.11 -5.18 -9.82
C PRO A 25 -7.00 -6.20 -10.96
N GLY A 26 -7.71 -5.98 -12.07
CA GLY A 26 -7.83 -6.98 -13.14
C GLY A 26 -6.53 -7.18 -13.92
N SER A 27 -6.14 -8.42 -14.18
CA SER A 27 -4.96 -8.76 -15.00
C SER A 27 -5.29 -9.10 -16.47
N GLY A 28 -6.52 -8.82 -16.90
CA GLY A 28 -7.06 -9.32 -18.17
C GLY A 28 -7.62 -10.74 -18.05
N THR A 29 -7.86 -11.38 -19.18
CA THR A 29 -8.35 -12.77 -19.24
C THR A 29 -7.18 -13.74 -19.18
N ALA A 30 -7.35 -14.83 -18.41
CA ALA A 30 -6.35 -15.89 -18.32
C ALA A 30 -6.96 -17.22 -18.79
N LEU A 31 -6.13 -18.03 -19.47
CA LEU A 31 -6.44 -19.43 -19.72
C LEU A 31 -6.16 -20.22 -18.43
N GLY A 32 -7.11 -20.21 -17.51
CA GLY A 32 -6.98 -20.87 -16.21
C GLY A 32 -8.35 -21.19 -15.62
N THR A 33 -8.37 -21.69 -14.38
CA THR A 33 -9.62 -22.00 -13.66
C THR A 33 -10.43 -20.75 -13.31
N VAL A 34 -9.80 -19.58 -13.32
CA VAL A 34 -10.43 -18.28 -13.07
C VAL A 34 -10.29 -17.44 -14.34
N ASP A 35 -11.43 -17.03 -14.91
CA ASP A 35 -11.47 -16.28 -16.18
C ASP A 35 -10.84 -14.89 -16.04
N LEU A 36 -11.12 -14.20 -14.92
CA LEU A 36 -10.62 -12.85 -14.65
C LEU A 36 -9.73 -12.84 -13.39
N PRO A 37 -8.41 -12.97 -13.62
CA PRO A 37 -7.33 -12.66 -12.72
C PRO A 37 -7.48 -11.47 -11.80
N VAL A 38 -7.24 -11.59 -10.49
CA VAL A 38 -6.62 -10.46 -9.79
C VAL A 38 -5.12 -10.45 -10.09
N GLN A 39 -4.54 -9.26 -10.21
CA GLN A 39 -3.12 -9.09 -10.43
C GLN A 39 -2.30 -9.60 -9.25
N ARG A 40 -1.21 -10.30 -9.59
CA ARG A 40 -0.29 -10.93 -8.64
C ARG A 40 1.16 -10.68 -9.04
N GLU A 41 2.02 -10.55 -8.05
CA GLU A 41 3.46 -10.52 -8.26
C GLU A 41 3.95 -11.89 -8.74
N ARG A 42 4.74 -11.92 -9.82
CA ARG A 42 5.10 -13.19 -10.49
C ARG A 42 5.84 -14.20 -9.62
N HIS A 43 6.72 -13.75 -8.71
CA HIS A 43 7.62 -14.63 -7.97
C HIS A 43 7.07 -15.06 -6.61
N THR A 44 6.21 -14.26 -5.97
CA THR A 44 5.55 -14.59 -4.70
C THR A 44 4.11 -15.07 -4.88
N GLN A 45 3.50 -14.74 -6.02
CA GLN A 45 2.06 -14.87 -6.29
C GLN A 45 1.18 -14.04 -5.33
N TRP A 46 1.74 -13.09 -4.59
CA TRP A 46 0.96 -12.22 -3.71
C TRP A 46 0.11 -11.22 -4.50
N PRO A 47 -1.10 -10.88 -4.03
CA PRO A 47 -1.91 -9.83 -4.66
C PRO A 47 -1.16 -8.50 -4.72
N VAL A 48 -1.31 -7.79 -5.83
CA VAL A 48 -0.64 -6.50 -6.07
C VAL A 48 -1.54 -5.57 -6.87
N ILE A 49 -1.44 -4.26 -6.60
CA ILE A 49 -2.00 -3.21 -7.46
C ILE A 49 -0.83 -2.50 -8.13
N PRO A 50 -0.73 -2.49 -9.48
CA PRO A 50 0.39 -1.83 -10.15
C PRO A 50 0.48 -0.34 -9.85
N GLY A 51 1.70 0.17 -9.81
CA GLY A 51 1.97 1.60 -9.68
C GLY A 51 1.35 2.40 -10.83
N SER A 52 1.27 1.82 -12.04
CA SER A 52 0.60 2.45 -13.19
C SER A 52 -0.93 2.57 -12.98
N THR A 53 -1.56 1.56 -12.38
CA THR A 53 -2.98 1.60 -12.00
C THR A 53 -3.23 2.68 -10.95
N LEU A 54 -2.41 2.74 -9.90
CA LEU A 54 -2.51 3.76 -8.87
C LEU A 54 -2.29 5.18 -9.45
N LYS A 55 -1.26 5.34 -10.29
CA LYS A 55 -0.98 6.58 -11.00
C LYS A 55 -2.20 7.05 -11.80
N GLY A 56 -2.83 6.14 -12.55
CA GLY A 56 -4.02 6.45 -13.33
C GLY A 56 -5.20 6.91 -12.48
N ILE A 57 -5.49 6.18 -11.38
CA ILE A 57 -6.57 6.50 -10.44
C ILE A 57 -6.33 7.88 -9.81
N LEU A 58 -5.12 8.14 -9.31
CA LEU A 58 -4.78 9.40 -8.64
C LEU A 58 -4.76 10.57 -9.63
N ARG A 59 -4.24 10.38 -10.84
CA ARG A 59 -4.30 11.39 -11.91
C ARG A 59 -5.74 11.78 -12.22
N ASP A 60 -6.64 10.80 -12.35
CA ASP A 60 -8.05 11.06 -12.63
C ASP A 60 -8.76 11.74 -11.44
N ALA A 61 -8.50 11.28 -10.21
CA ALA A 61 -9.05 11.89 -9.01
C ALA A 61 -8.65 13.37 -8.87
N CYS A 62 -7.36 13.70 -9.03
CA CYS A 62 -6.87 15.07 -9.00
C CYS A 62 -7.51 15.91 -10.12
N ARG A 63 -7.64 15.36 -11.34
CA ARG A 63 -8.30 16.04 -12.46
C ARG A 63 -9.76 16.40 -12.16
N ARG A 64 -10.50 15.49 -11.50
CA ARG A 64 -11.90 15.72 -11.11
C ARG A 64 -12.01 16.77 -10.00
N SER A 65 -11.16 16.69 -8.98
CA SER A 65 -11.14 17.68 -7.89
C SER A 65 -10.82 19.09 -8.40
N SER A 66 -9.92 19.22 -9.38
CA SER A 66 -9.59 20.52 -9.99
C SER A 66 -10.77 21.16 -10.72
N ARG A 67 -11.64 20.36 -11.35
CA ARG A 67 -12.86 20.81 -12.06
C ARG A 67 -14.00 21.20 -11.12
N ASN A 68 -14.18 20.51 -10.01
CA ASN A 68 -15.25 20.84 -9.07
C ASN A 68 -14.98 22.15 -8.30
N ASN A 69 -13.70 22.51 -8.11
CA ASN A 69 -13.29 23.75 -7.44
C ASN A 69 -13.31 25.00 -8.35
N SER A 70 -13.62 24.90 -9.65
CA SER A 70 -13.76 26.07 -10.54
C SER A 70 -15.17 26.66 -10.58
N GLU A 71 -16.18 26.02 -9.97
CA GLU A 71 -17.55 26.59 -9.85
C GLU A 71 -17.67 27.76 -8.85
N THR A 72 -16.57 28.19 -8.24
CA THR A 72 -16.53 29.32 -7.28
C THR A 72 -15.78 30.54 -7.86
N GLY A 73 -16.31 31.12 -8.93
CA GLY A 73 -16.34 32.58 -9.14
C GLY A 73 -15.04 33.40 -9.29
N GLU A 74 -13.87 32.81 -9.54
CA GLU A 74 -12.65 33.56 -9.87
C GLU A 74 -12.19 33.27 -11.31
N ASP A 75 -11.78 34.32 -12.04
CA ASP A 75 -11.34 34.35 -13.46
C ASP A 75 -10.94 32.97 -14.04
N GLU A 76 -11.93 32.28 -14.59
CA GLU A 76 -11.90 30.84 -14.89
C GLU A 76 -10.74 30.44 -15.81
N SER A 77 -10.36 31.30 -16.75
CA SER A 77 -9.37 30.98 -17.80
C SER A 77 -7.92 30.86 -17.31
N ALA A 78 -7.50 31.64 -16.33
CA ALA A 78 -6.11 31.62 -15.82
C ALA A 78 -5.92 30.54 -14.73
N ALA A 79 -6.95 30.33 -13.91
CA ALA A 79 -6.95 29.30 -12.86
C ALA A 79 -7.04 27.88 -13.44
N GLU A 80 -7.81 27.68 -14.53
CA GLU A 80 -7.85 26.40 -15.24
C GLU A 80 -6.52 26.05 -15.92
N GLY A 81 -5.85 27.04 -16.53
CA GLY A 81 -4.53 26.85 -17.14
C GLY A 81 -3.49 26.38 -16.14
N LYS A 82 -3.39 27.05 -14.98
CA LYS A 82 -2.41 26.72 -13.94
C LYS A 82 -2.66 25.36 -13.25
N LYS A 83 -3.93 25.01 -12.99
CA LYS A 83 -4.28 23.69 -12.41
C LYS A 83 -3.99 22.53 -13.37
N ASN A 84 -4.10 22.78 -14.68
CA ASN A 84 -3.70 21.81 -15.69
C ASN A 84 -2.18 21.63 -15.71
N ASP A 85 -1.41 22.72 -15.60
CA ASP A 85 0.05 22.67 -15.56
C ASP A 85 0.57 21.87 -14.36
N ASP A 86 0.00 22.06 -13.16
CA ASP A 86 0.37 21.29 -11.96
C ASP A 86 0.11 19.78 -12.14
N LEU A 87 -0.99 19.42 -12.79
CA LEU A 87 -1.35 18.03 -13.06
C LEU A 87 -0.38 17.38 -14.07
N LEU A 88 -0.03 18.10 -15.13
CA LEU A 88 0.95 17.64 -16.12
C LEU A 88 2.36 17.57 -15.50
N ALA A 89 2.73 18.53 -14.65
CA ALA A 89 4.00 18.51 -13.93
C ALA A 89 4.10 17.28 -13.00
N ALA A 90 3.03 16.96 -12.25
CA ALA A 90 3.01 15.83 -11.33
C ALA A 90 2.99 14.46 -12.06
N PHE A 91 2.10 14.28 -13.03
CA PHE A 91 1.82 12.97 -13.64
C PHE A 91 2.44 12.78 -15.04
N GLY A 92 2.94 13.84 -15.65
CA GLY A 92 3.41 13.89 -17.03
C GLY A 92 2.31 14.29 -18.01
N PRO A 93 2.71 14.72 -19.23
CA PRO A 93 1.79 15.12 -20.27
C PRO A 93 0.93 13.96 -20.80
N GLU A 94 -0.04 14.28 -21.65
CA GLU A 94 -0.80 13.26 -22.41
C GLU A 94 0.11 12.52 -23.39
N THR A 95 -0.32 11.35 -23.84
CA THR A 95 0.49 10.45 -24.70
C THR A 95 1.00 11.13 -25.97
N GLU A 96 0.21 11.99 -26.60
CA GLU A 96 0.60 12.76 -27.80
C GLU A 96 1.79 13.70 -27.53
N LYS A 97 1.95 14.13 -26.28
CA LYS A 97 2.96 15.08 -25.82
C LYS A 97 3.96 14.46 -24.84
N ALA A 98 4.03 13.13 -24.77
CA ALA A 98 4.91 12.39 -23.86
C ALA A 98 6.42 12.73 -24.01
N HIS A 99 6.82 13.30 -25.15
CA HIS A 99 8.19 13.72 -25.42
C HIS A 99 8.57 15.07 -24.81
N GLU A 100 7.60 15.86 -24.33
CA GLU A 100 7.85 17.20 -23.79
C GLU A 100 8.57 17.14 -22.44
N HIS A 101 8.07 16.33 -21.50
CA HIS A 101 8.71 16.06 -20.21
C HIS A 101 8.11 14.83 -19.52
N ALA A 102 8.79 14.31 -18.49
CA ALA A 102 8.25 13.30 -17.58
C ALA A 102 7.46 13.95 -16.43
N GLY A 103 6.61 13.16 -15.76
CA GLY A 103 5.99 13.58 -14.50
C GLY A 103 6.96 13.52 -13.33
N ALA A 104 6.77 14.40 -12.34
CA ALA A 104 7.59 14.47 -11.14
C ALA A 104 7.34 13.34 -10.14
N LEU A 105 6.16 12.70 -10.18
CA LEU A 105 5.80 11.62 -9.26
C LEU A 105 6.17 10.24 -9.82
N SER A 106 6.83 9.44 -8.98
CA SER A 106 7.11 8.02 -9.23
C SER A 106 6.23 7.15 -8.35
N PHE A 107 5.52 6.20 -8.94
CA PHE A 107 4.61 5.30 -8.25
C PHE A 107 5.18 3.88 -8.23
N THR A 108 5.31 3.32 -7.03
CA THR A 108 5.59 1.89 -6.84
C THR A 108 4.28 1.10 -6.79
N ASP A 109 4.36 -0.20 -7.00
CA ASP A 109 3.22 -1.10 -6.82
C ASP A 109 2.76 -1.11 -5.35
N ALA A 110 1.45 -1.10 -5.10
CA ALA A 110 0.92 -1.36 -3.77
C ALA A 110 0.96 -2.86 -3.50
N ARG A 111 1.76 -3.21 -2.50
CA ARG A 111 2.04 -4.59 -2.07
C ARG A 111 1.22 -4.89 -0.82
N ILE A 112 0.88 -6.16 -0.67
CA ILE A 112 0.13 -6.62 0.49
C ILE A 112 0.91 -6.41 1.80
N LEU A 113 0.22 -5.87 2.81
CA LEU A 113 0.74 -5.71 4.17
C LEU A 113 0.06 -6.67 5.16
N ALA A 114 -1.27 -6.71 5.12
CA ALA A 114 -2.09 -7.62 5.89
C ALA A 114 -3.23 -8.17 5.03
N PHE A 115 -3.53 -9.46 5.19
CA PHE A 115 -4.62 -10.14 4.50
C PHE A 115 -5.68 -10.60 5.50
N PRO A 116 -6.98 -10.36 5.25
CA PRO A 116 -8.03 -10.83 6.13
C PRO A 116 -8.26 -12.32 5.91
N VAL A 117 -8.11 -13.13 6.97
CA VAL A 117 -8.33 -14.58 6.94
C VAL A 117 -9.39 -14.92 7.99
N ARG A 118 -10.36 -15.77 7.65
CA ARG A 118 -11.38 -16.20 8.60
C ARG A 118 -10.74 -16.88 9.81
N SER A 119 -11.22 -16.55 11.00
CA SER A 119 -10.78 -17.14 12.25
C SER A 119 -11.95 -17.85 12.93
N LEU A 120 -11.70 -19.00 13.56
CA LEU A 120 -12.75 -19.73 14.30
C LEU A 120 -13.33 -18.87 15.43
N LYS A 121 -12.49 -18.06 16.10
CA LYS A 121 -12.87 -17.12 17.15
C LYS A 121 -12.49 -15.71 16.74
N GLY A 122 -13.35 -14.72 17.02
CA GLY A 122 -13.09 -13.33 16.68
C GLY A 122 -13.30 -12.96 15.21
N VAL A 123 -14.08 -13.77 14.47
CA VAL A 123 -14.52 -13.55 13.09
C VAL A 123 -13.41 -13.70 12.04
N PHE A 124 -12.37 -12.87 12.10
CA PHE A 124 -11.25 -12.89 11.16
C PHE A 124 -9.99 -12.31 11.79
N ALA A 125 -8.84 -12.64 11.21
CA ALA A 125 -7.54 -12.13 11.58
C ALA A 125 -6.94 -11.34 10.43
N TRP A 126 -6.29 -10.22 10.74
CA TRP A 126 -5.33 -9.58 9.84
C TRP A 126 -4.01 -10.34 9.90
N VAL A 127 -3.70 -11.09 8.86
CA VAL A 127 -2.52 -11.97 8.79
C VAL A 127 -1.43 -11.31 7.96
N THR A 128 -0.19 -11.39 8.46
CA THR A 128 1.03 -11.01 7.75
C THR A 128 2.12 -12.07 7.96
N CYS A 129 3.30 -11.87 7.39
CA CYS A 129 4.42 -12.78 7.56
C CYS A 129 5.77 -12.03 7.61
N PRO A 130 6.85 -12.66 8.09
CA PRO A 130 8.16 -12.01 8.20
C PRO A 130 8.64 -11.36 6.89
N ALA A 131 8.48 -12.05 5.76
CA ALA A 131 8.89 -11.53 4.45
C ALA A 131 8.12 -10.26 4.02
N VAL A 132 6.85 -10.13 4.41
CA VAL A 132 6.05 -8.90 4.18
C VAL A 132 6.56 -7.77 5.07
N LEU A 133 6.82 -8.03 6.34
CA LEU A 133 7.31 -7.02 7.30
C LEU A 133 8.73 -6.52 6.93
N GLU A 134 9.62 -7.41 6.51
CA GLU A 134 10.94 -7.04 6.00
C GLU A 134 10.84 -6.17 4.74
N ARG A 135 9.84 -6.44 3.88
CA ARG A 135 9.59 -5.62 2.69
C ARG A 135 9.06 -4.24 3.05
N LEU A 136 8.14 -4.15 4.01
CA LEU A 136 7.66 -2.89 4.56
C LEU A 136 8.83 -2.03 5.06
N VAL A 137 9.71 -2.59 5.90
CA VAL A 137 10.88 -1.85 6.42
C VAL A 137 11.77 -1.34 5.28
N ARG A 138 12.00 -2.14 4.24
CA ARG A 138 12.77 -1.72 3.06
C ARG A 138 12.08 -0.59 2.29
N ASP A 139 10.77 -0.67 2.10
CA ASP A 139 9.99 0.31 1.33
C ASP A 139 9.87 1.65 2.09
N VAL A 140 9.69 1.63 3.41
CA VAL A 140 9.69 2.85 4.25
C VAL A 140 11.06 3.55 4.20
N LYS A 141 12.15 2.77 4.28
CA LYS A 141 13.52 3.30 4.12
C LYS A 141 13.78 3.84 2.71
N LEU A 142 13.26 3.19 1.67
CA LEU A 142 13.35 3.67 0.29
C LEU A 142 12.64 5.00 0.10
N ALA A 143 11.54 5.24 0.83
CA ALA A 143 10.84 6.52 0.88
C ALA A 143 11.61 7.61 1.66
N GLY A 144 12.76 7.29 2.26
CA GLY A 144 13.54 8.23 3.07
C GLY A 144 12.88 8.58 4.40
N LEU A 145 12.01 7.70 4.90
CA LEU A 145 11.31 7.89 6.18
C LEU A 145 12.01 7.10 7.29
N ASP A 146 12.27 7.77 8.41
CA ASP A 146 12.87 7.17 9.61
C ASP A 146 11.82 6.53 10.54
N THR A 147 10.59 6.36 10.06
CA THR A 147 9.48 5.83 10.86
C THR A 147 9.45 4.31 10.89
N ALA A 148 10.20 3.58 10.05
CA ALA A 148 10.09 2.13 9.94
C ALA A 148 10.18 1.41 11.30
N PRO A 149 9.45 0.29 11.51
CA PRO A 149 9.55 -0.47 12.75
C PRO A 149 11.02 -0.82 13.07
N SER A 150 11.46 -0.46 14.29
CA SER A 150 12.86 -0.56 14.70
C SER A 150 13.34 -2.00 14.85
N GLN A 151 12.44 -2.92 15.22
CA GLN A 151 12.72 -4.33 15.37
C GLN A 151 11.54 -5.16 14.85
N LEU A 152 11.84 -6.17 14.04
CA LEU A 152 10.85 -7.17 13.62
C LEU A 152 10.82 -8.33 14.62
N PRO A 153 9.66 -8.94 14.87
CA PRO A 153 9.57 -10.13 15.71
C PRO A 153 10.28 -11.31 15.04
N ASP A 154 10.83 -12.21 15.85
CA ASP A 154 11.41 -13.45 15.35
C ASP A 154 10.35 -14.30 14.64
N PRO A 155 10.65 -14.91 13.49
CA PRO A 155 9.72 -15.80 12.81
C PRO A 155 9.26 -16.94 13.72
N PRO A 156 7.94 -17.20 13.82
CA PRO A 156 7.45 -18.35 14.58
C PRO A 156 7.91 -19.65 13.93
N ALA A 157 8.04 -20.70 14.74
CA ALA A 157 8.29 -22.05 14.23
C ALA A 157 7.10 -22.57 13.42
N ARG A 158 7.30 -23.69 12.72
CA ARG A 158 6.25 -24.38 11.97
C ARG A 158 5.03 -24.66 12.85
N ASP A 159 3.83 -24.49 12.28
CA ASP A 159 2.53 -24.70 12.94
C ASP A 159 2.33 -23.82 14.19
N ARG A 160 3.06 -22.68 14.23
CA ARG A 160 2.90 -21.65 15.26
C ARG A 160 2.68 -20.28 14.64
N ALA A 161 2.02 -19.41 15.39
CA ALA A 161 1.76 -18.03 15.01
C ALA A 161 2.02 -17.08 16.17
N LEU A 162 2.47 -15.87 15.87
CA LEU A 162 2.59 -14.80 16.85
C LEU A 162 1.30 -13.98 16.89
N CYS A 163 0.82 -13.68 18.10
CA CYS A 163 -0.23 -12.70 18.33
C CYS A 163 -0.16 -12.18 19.78
N GLY A 164 -0.88 -11.09 20.05
CA GLY A 164 -1.04 -10.56 21.41
C GLY A 164 -1.52 -11.63 22.40
N ALA A 165 -1.00 -11.60 23.63
CA ALA A 165 -1.29 -12.60 24.66
C ALA A 165 -2.78 -12.69 25.03
N ASN A 166 -3.48 -11.56 24.96
CA ASN A 166 -4.91 -11.47 25.23
C ASN A 166 -5.73 -11.34 23.94
N SER A 167 -5.21 -11.86 22.81
CA SER A 167 -5.90 -11.76 21.52
C SER A 167 -7.28 -12.40 21.59
N PRO A 168 -8.35 -11.72 21.09
CA PRO A 168 -9.69 -12.30 21.05
C PRO A 168 -9.80 -13.50 20.10
N LEU A 169 -8.78 -13.71 19.25
CA LEU A 169 -8.69 -14.83 18.32
C LEU A 169 -8.30 -16.14 19.01
N LEU A 170 -7.80 -16.09 20.25
CA LEU A 170 -7.28 -17.27 20.94
C LEU A 170 -8.39 -18.19 21.43
N VAL A 171 -8.38 -19.43 20.94
CA VAL A 171 -9.14 -20.57 21.47
C VAL A 171 -8.37 -21.14 22.66
N ASP A 172 -9.06 -21.33 23.78
CA ASP A 172 -8.50 -21.82 25.05
C ASP A 172 -7.24 -21.08 25.54
N GLY A 173 -7.02 -19.86 25.07
CA GLY A 173 -5.90 -19.00 25.45
C GLY A 173 -4.56 -19.30 24.77
N ASN A 174 -4.43 -20.36 23.97
CA ASN A 174 -3.14 -20.73 23.35
C ASN A 174 -3.18 -21.19 21.89
N LYS A 175 -4.36 -21.29 21.26
CA LYS A 175 -4.51 -21.72 19.86
C LYS A 175 -5.15 -20.66 18.98
N LEU A 176 -4.71 -20.59 17.72
CA LEU A 176 -5.38 -19.85 16.66
C LEU A 176 -5.82 -20.84 15.59
N VAL A 177 -7.06 -20.72 15.14
CA VAL A 177 -7.61 -21.54 14.05
C VAL A 177 -7.99 -20.61 12.92
N LEU A 178 -7.22 -20.63 11.83
CA LEU A 178 -7.37 -19.77 10.66
C LEU A 178 -7.79 -20.63 9.46
N GLU A 179 -9.00 -20.40 8.95
CA GLU A 179 -9.67 -21.32 8.03
C GLU A 179 -9.67 -22.77 8.56
N GLU A 180 -8.91 -23.66 7.91
CA GLU A 180 -8.75 -25.07 8.25
C GLU A 180 -7.42 -25.37 8.96
N PHE A 181 -6.61 -24.34 9.24
CA PHE A 181 -5.28 -24.48 9.84
C PHE A 181 -5.28 -24.15 11.32
N ASP A 182 -4.71 -25.05 12.11
CA ASP A 182 -4.50 -24.89 13.55
C ASP A 182 -3.06 -24.46 13.83
N PHE A 183 -2.91 -23.41 14.63
CA PHE A 183 -1.61 -22.88 15.06
C PHE A 183 -1.54 -22.78 16.58
N GLU A 184 -0.39 -23.15 17.15
CA GLU A 184 -0.09 -22.81 18.54
C GLU A 184 0.44 -21.38 18.64
N ARG A 185 0.02 -20.65 19.68
CA ARG A 185 0.58 -19.34 19.97
C ARG A 185 2.07 -19.47 20.30
N SER A 186 2.89 -18.69 19.63
CA SER A 186 4.28 -18.44 20.03
C SER A 186 4.36 -17.34 21.08
N GLU A 187 5.30 -17.48 22.00
CA GLU A 187 5.67 -16.37 22.87
C GLU A 187 6.36 -15.28 22.04
N GLY A 188 6.10 -14.03 22.38
CA GLY A 188 6.60 -12.88 21.64
C GLY A 188 5.60 -11.73 21.67
N ASP A 189 6.12 -10.54 21.42
CA ASP A 189 5.34 -9.32 21.32
C ASP A 189 5.25 -8.89 19.85
N THR A 190 4.02 -8.66 19.39
CA THR A 190 3.72 -8.09 18.08
C THR A 190 2.99 -6.76 18.19
N GLY A 191 2.78 -6.26 19.41
CA GLY A 191 2.03 -5.05 19.70
C GLY A 191 2.62 -3.85 19.00
N HIS A 192 3.95 -3.66 19.08
CA HIS A 192 4.63 -2.53 18.46
C HIS A 192 4.50 -2.51 16.92
N ILE A 193 4.48 -3.68 16.26
CA ILE A 193 4.23 -3.76 14.81
C ILE A 193 2.78 -3.40 14.50
N ALA A 194 1.83 -3.92 15.28
CA ALA A 194 0.42 -3.64 15.08
C ALA A 194 0.10 -2.14 15.32
N GLU A 195 0.66 -1.54 16.36
CA GLU A 195 0.58 -0.11 16.67
C GLU A 195 1.17 0.72 15.53
N TRP A 196 2.36 0.37 15.05
CA TRP A 196 2.97 1.05 13.93
C TRP A 196 2.09 1.03 12.68
N ILE A 197 1.53 -0.13 12.32
CA ILE A 197 0.64 -0.29 11.16
C ILE A 197 -0.63 0.55 11.34
N ALA A 198 -1.21 0.56 12.54
CA ALA A 198 -2.40 1.37 12.82
C ALA A 198 -2.12 2.87 12.60
N GLU A 199 -1.02 3.38 13.17
CA GLU A 199 -0.66 4.80 13.11
C GLU A 199 -0.25 5.28 11.70
N HIS A 200 0.34 4.40 10.88
CA HIS A 200 1.00 4.83 9.62
C HIS A 200 0.32 4.32 8.35
N ALA A 201 -0.59 3.35 8.42
CA ALA A 201 -1.17 2.72 7.24
C ALA A 201 -2.70 2.74 7.17
N ILE A 202 -3.39 3.11 8.25
CA ILE A 202 -4.86 3.05 8.34
C ILE A 202 -5.50 4.44 8.56
N ASP A 203 -4.80 5.38 9.18
CA ASP A 203 -5.28 6.73 9.50
C ASP A 203 -5.10 7.77 8.37
#